data_AF-A0A395M700-F1
#
_entry.id   AF-A0A395M700-F1
#
_cell.length_a   1.000
_cell.length_b   1.000
_cell.length_c   1.000
_cell.angle_alpha   90.00
_cell.angle_beta   90.00
_cell.angle_gamma   90.00
#
_symmetry.space_group_name_H-M   'P 1'
#
loop_
_entity.id
_entity.type
_entity.pdbx_description
1 polymer ?
#
loop_
_entity_poly.entity_id
_entity_poly.type
_entity_poly.pdbx_seq_one_letter_code
_entity_poly.pdbx_strand_id
1 'polypeptide(L)'
;MIVESLAPELLSLILQSIESPRSLHNLISASPVCLRVFNQTSRLILSAVIQNTLPIINKRHLLALYQAPSPATRTGVSSFLDKYFDESSSFDFPTGRAELVELYKIYNRLSFLINEYLKRVDDLGLDDTILTPSRYEVTRLQRAFLRYGLYSRVFPADDTRPWEDPSPNHNFSAGEQFDLFINHLYPWECEEMVCVEQYFSILIGDFVDEIEDQLAEVVKSVLVPKTSKLSEESKDDSRDTSVKEDLRHFRNLDLTRLSMFSSDNRSEIHHNISYLASLGLDFVYDLIRADQEERSRLIRSNSPNFRDFLQEALNHSPDASEEREEDMASWEDDPFSIWEDEPSCNNLGWTQFGLPNRHREYLGIDTWGYLMSPLQELGYIFWDSSRFRSGLVDEKLRKAGAMSSEERKTRFSRRGKETFEELFKGYMIPGSELTRLESQFGYIRRPIPDESG
;
A
#
# COMPACT_ATOMS: atom_id res chain seq x y z
N MET A 1 -15.80 6.92 42.02
CA MET A 1 -15.34 8.28 41.71
C MET A 1 -14.11 8.62 42.56
N ILE A 2 -12.94 8.06 42.26
CA ILE A 2 -11.68 8.37 42.97
C ILE A 2 -10.83 9.37 42.17
N VAL A 3 -10.98 9.38 40.84
CA VAL A 3 -10.20 10.23 39.92
C VAL A 3 -10.60 11.71 40.04
N GLU A 4 -11.88 12.01 40.21
CA GLU A 4 -12.38 13.40 40.26
C GLU A 4 -11.97 14.16 41.53
N SER A 5 -11.54 13.45 42.57
CA SER A 5 -11.02 14.03 43.83
C SER A 5 -9.51 14.22 43.84
N LEU A 6 -8.79 13.81 42.79
CA LEU A 6 -7.34 13.94 42.72
C LEU A 6 -6.93 15.39 42.43
N ALA A 7 -5.75 15.76 42.93
CA ALA A 7 -5.12 17.04 42.61
C ALA A 7 -4.82 17.15 41.11
N PRO A 8 -4.90 18.35 40.49
CA PRO A 8 -4.64 18.56 39.06
C PRO A 8 -3.27 18.03 38.61
N GLU A 9 -2.26 18.09 39.47
CA GLU A 9 -0.90 17.59 39.20
C GLU A 9 -0.89 16.06 39.06
N LEU A 10 -1.61 15.35 39.94
CA LEU A 10 -1.74 13.89 39.86
C LEU A 10 -2.53 13.48 38.62
N LEU A 11 -3.59 14.21 38.29
CA LEU A 11 -4.34 14.00 37.06
C LEU A 11 -3.48 14.22 35.82
N SER A 12 -2.63 15.24 35.82
CA SER A 12 -1.69 15.51 34.73
C SER A 12 -0.67 14.37 34.56
N LEU A 13 -0.16 13.80 35.65
CA LEU A 13 0.74 12.64 35.60
C LEU A 13 0.01 11.38 35.07
N ILE A 14 -1.23 11.13 35.52
CA ILE A 14 -2.05 10.02 35.02
C ILE A 14 -2.31 10.18 33.53
N LEU A 15 -2.64 11.39 33.07
CA LEU A 15 -2.86 11.65 31.64
C LEU A 15 -1.58 11.48 30.81
N GLN A 16 -0.42 11.80 31.37
CA GLN A 16 0.89 11.60 30.72
C GLN A 16 1.32 10.12 30.66
N SER A 17 0.82 9.25 31.54
CA SER A 17 1.14 7.81 31.52
C SER A 17 0.25 7.00 30.58
N ILE A 18 -0.66 7.63 29.84
CA ILE A 18 -1.54 6.92 28.90
C ILE A 18 -0.72 6.46 27.68
N GLU A 19 -0.96 5.21 27.27
CA GLU A 19 -0.21 4.55 26.19
C GLU A 19 -0.92 4.58 24.83
N SER A 20 -2.14 5.15 24.74
CA SER A 20 -2.84 5.30 23.46
C SER A 20 -3.58 6.64 23.32
N PRO A 21 -3.60 7.26 22.11
CA PRO A 21 -4.34 8.50 21.89
C PRO A 21 -5.84 8.30 22.07
N ARG A 22 -6.34 7.11 21.73
CA ARG A 22 -7.74 6.72 21.90
C ARG A 22 -8.12 6.65 23.37
N SER A 23 -7.28 6.05 24.21
CA SER A 23 -7.50 6.00 25.67
C SER A 23 -7.50 7.40 26.27
N LEU A 24 -6.59 8.28 25.81
CA LEU A 24 -6.57 9.68 26.23
C LEU A 24 -7.89 10.37 25.85
N HIS A 25 -8.31 10.25 24.59
CA HIS A 25 -9.57 10.81 24.10
C HIS A 25 -10.78 10.33 24.90
N ASN A 26 -10.87 9.02 25.16
CA ASN A 26 -11.96 8.43 25.94
C ASN A 26 -11.99 9.00 27.37
N LEU A 27 -10.83 9.13 28.01
CA LEU A 27 -10.75 9.62 29.39
C LEU A 27 -11.11 11.11 29.51
N ILE A 28 -10.65 11.96 28.58
CA ILE A 28 -11.00 13.39 28.58
C ILE A 28 -12.45 13.62 28.16
N SER A 29 -13.01 12.76 27.31
CA SER A 29 -14.42 12.83 26.92
C SER A 29 -15.35 12.41 28.05
N ALA A 30 -14.94 11.43 28.86
CA ALA A 30 -15.74 10.91 29.96
C ALA A 30 -15.67 11.76 31.24
N SER A 31 -14.63 12.59 31.42
CA SER A 31 -14.43 13.38 32.64
C SER A 31 -14.13 14.86 32.35
N PRO A 32 -15.03 15.78 32.72
CA PRO A 32 -14.78 17.22 32.62
C PRO A 32 -13.57 17.70 33.42
N VAL A 33 -13.23 17.01 34.52
CA VAL A 33 -12.04 17.33 35.34
C VAL A 33 -10.77 17.00 34.55
N CYS A 34 -10.70 15.82 33.95
CA CYS A 34 -9.60 15.43 33.06
C CYS A 34 -9.49 16.36 31.85
N LEU A 35 -10.61 16.77 31.25
CA LEU A 35 -10.61 17.72 30.13
C LEU A 35 -10.04 19.09 30.54
N ARG A 36 -10.38 19.60 31.73
CA ARG A 36 -9.82 20.86 32.24
C ARG A 36 -8.30 20.77 32.42
N VAL A 37 -7.82 19.69 33.04
CA VAL A 37 -6.37 19.46 33.21
C VAL A 37 -5.69 19.33 31.86
N PHE A 38 -6.27 18.54 30.95
CA PHE A 38 -5.78 18.41 29.58
C PHE A 38 -5.67 19.77 28.89
N ASN A 39 -6.69 20.62 28.94
CA ASN A 39 -6.64 21.93 28.29
C ASN A 39 -5.56 22.86 28.87
N GLN A 40 -5.17 22.67 30.13
CA GLN A 40 -4.11 23.45 30.79
C GLN A 40 -2.70 22.95 30.45
N THR A 41 -2.50 21.63 30.34
CA THR A 41 -1.18 21.01 30.13
C THR A 41 -1.10 20.15 28.86
N SER A 42 -1.93 20.45 27.86
CA SER A 42 -2.14 19.61 26.67
C SER A 42 -0.84 19.26 25.96
N ARG A 43 0.11 20.21 25.89
CA ARG A 43 1.41 19.98 25.24
C ARG A 43 2.22 18.87 25.91
N LEU A 44 2.29 18.88 27.24
CA LEU A 44 3.05 17.87 28.01
C LEU A 44 2.36 16.51 27.90
N ILE A 45 1.03 16.48 28.04
CA ILE A 45 0.24 15.26 27.92
C ILE A 45 0.37 14.67 26.51
N LEU A 46 0.17 15.48 25.47
CA LEU A 46 0.27 15.02 24.09
C LEU A 46 1.69 14.51 23.77
N SER A 47 2.73 15.22 24.20
CA SER A 47 4.11 14.76 24.04
C SER A 47 4.38 13.43 24.73
N ALA A 48 3.92 13.26 25.98
CA ALA A 48 4.13 12.02 26.72
C ALA A 48 3.36 10.85 26.08
N VAL A 49 2.08 11.06 25.75
CA VAL A 49 1.24 10.00 25.19
C VAL A 49 1.77 9.49 23.86
N ILE A 50 2.17 10.35 22.92
CA ILE A 50 2.75 9.87 21.65
C ILE A 50 4.08 9.14 21.88
N GLN A 51 4.89 9.57 22.85
CA GLN A 51 6.12 8.85 23.23
C GLN A 51 5.82 7.50 23.88
N ASN A 52 4.67 7.31 24.52
CA ASN A 52 4.28 6.02 25.09
C ASN A 52 3.68 5.09 24.04
N THR A 53 3.10 5.64 22.96
CA THR A 53 2.37 4.85 21.95
C THR A 53 3.22 3.96 21.07
N LEU A 54 4.50 4.28 20.92
CA LEU A 54 5.43 3.53 20.08
C LEU A 54 6.53 2.89 20.93
N PRO A 55 6.84 1.61 20.67
CA PRO A 55 8.09 1.00 21.13
C PRO A 55 9.29 1.88 20.77
N ILE A 56 10.32 1.87 21.62
CA ILE A 56 11.52 2.72 21.44
C ILE A 56 12.12 2.55 20.05
N ILE A 57 12.19 1.30 19.56
CA ILE A 57 12.70 0.97 18.22
C ILE A 57 11.93 1.68 17.09
N ASN A 58 10.61 1.87 17.24
CA ASN A 58 9.76 2.49 16.22
C ASN A 58 9.70 4.01 16.30
N LYS A 59 10.11 4.61 17.42
CA LYS A 59 10.14 6.07 17.57
C LYS A 59 11.05 6.71 16.54
N ARG A 60 12.21 6.10 16.28
CA ARG A 60 13.16 6.58 15.26
C ARG A 60 12.50 6.64 13.89
N HIS A 61 11.80 5.58 13.49
CA HIS A 61 11.14 5.52 12.18
C HIS A 61 10.00 6.53 12.05
N LEU A 62 9.20 6.74 13.11
CA LEU A 62 8.16 7.78 13.10
C LEU A 62 8.75 9.18 12.95
N LEU A 63 9.80 9.49 13.71
CA LEU A 63 10.45 10.80 13.65
C LEU A 63 11.16 11.02 12.31
N ALA A 64 11.84 10.01 11.78
CA ALA A 64 12.43 10.03 10.45
C ALA A 64 11.35 10.27 9.38
N LEU A 65 10.22 9.59 9.46
CA LEU A 65 9.09 9.77 8.55
C LEU A 65 8.51 11.20 8.62
N TYR A 66 8.43 11.79 9.81
CA TYR A 66 7.99 13.18 10.00
C TYR A 66 9.00 14.21 9.46
N GLN A 67 10.30 13.94 9.63
CA GLN A 67 11.39 14.85 9.24
C GLN A 67 11.95 14.55 7.84
N ALA A 68 11.32 13.65 7.09
CA ALA A 68 11.74 13.31 5.74
C ALA A 68 11.76 14.57 4.85
N PRO A 69 12.76 14.72 3.96
CA PRO A 69 12.92 15.92 3.17
C PRO A 69 11.73 16.16 2.24
N SER A 70 11.18 17.37 2.26
CA SER A 70 10.13 17.83 1.36
C SER A 70 10.44 19.25 0.88
N PRO A 71 10.79 19.45 -0.40
CA PRO A 71 10.88 18.45 -1.47
C PRO A 71 12.07 17.48 -1.30
N ALA A 72 11.91 16.25 -1.78
CA ALA A 72 12.94 15.20 -1.73
C ALA A 72 13.99 15.38 -2.84
N THR A 73 14.92 16.31 -2.65
CA THR A 73 16.04 16.52 -3.59
C THR A 73 17.09 15.43 -3.45
N ARG A 74 17.86 15.13 -4.52
CA ARG A 74 18.93 14.12 -4.48
C ARG A 74 19.90 14.32 -3.32
N THR A 75 20.40 15.54 -3.13
CA THR A 75 21.31 15.87 -2.03
C THR A 75 20.63 15.79 -0.66
N GLY A 76 19.40 16.28 -0.54
CA GLY A 76 18.64 16.25 0.70
C GLY A 76 18.33 14.82 1.17
N VAL A 77 17.95 13.95 0.24
CA VAL A 77 17.67 12.53 0.50
C VAL A 77 18.93 11.78 0.90
N SER A 78 20.03 11.89 0.15
CA SER A 78 21.28 11.20 0.50
C SER A 78 21.76 11.58 1.91
N SER A 79 21.86 12.88 2.23
CA SER A 79 22.27 13.32 3.57
C SER A 79 21.29 12.90 4.68
N PHE A 80 20.00 12.86 4.36
CA PHE A 80 18.99 12.37 5.30
C PHE A 80 19.12 10.86 5.56
N LEU A 81 19.36 10.06 4.52
CA LEU A 81 19.52 8.61 4.64
C LEU A 81 20.81 8.24 5.37
N ASP A 82 21.91 8.95 5.14
CA ASP A 82 23.14 8.82 5.93
C ASP A 82 22.85 8.99 7.43
N LYS A 83 22.11 10.05 7.80
CA LYS A 83 21.66 10.29 9.17
C LYS A 83 20.71 9.19 9.67
N TYR A 84 19.81 8.70 8.83
CA TYR A 84 18.81 7.71 9.20
C TYR A 84 19.43 6.34 9.50
N PHE A 85 20.42 5.90 8.72
CA PHE A 85 21.11 4.62 8.91
C PHE A 85 22.28 4.69 9.90
N ASP A 86 22.78 5.88 10.25
CA ASP A 86 23.73 6.07 11.35
C ASP A 86 23.05 5.91 12.72
N GLU A 87 23.31 4.81 13.41
CA GLU A 87 22.77 4.52 14.75
C GLU A 87 23.13 5.58 15.80
N SER A 88 24.24 6.30 15.63
CA SER A 88 24.67 7.35 16.56
C SER A 88 23.90 8.66 16.37
N SER A 89 23.30 8.85 15.19
CA SER A 89 22.46 10.00 14.88
C SER A 89 21.10 9.87 15.57
N SER A 90 20.52 10.99 16.01
CA SER A 90 19.18 11.03 16.58
C SER A 90 18.28 12.02 15.83
N PHE A 91 16.97 11.72 15.86
CA PHE A 91 15.94 12.63 15.37
C PHE A 91 15.32 13.35 16.57
N ASP A 92 15.28 14.68 16.50
CA ASP A 92 14.77 15.48 17.60
C ASP A 92 13.26 15.27 17.76
N PHE A 93 12.83 15.07 18.99
CA PHE A 93 11.42 14.97 19.28
C PHE A 93 10.77 16.36 19.27
N PRO A 94 9.69 16.59 18.49
CA PRO A 94 9.12 17.92 18.36
C PRO A 94 8.49 18.40 19.67
N THR A 95 8.61 19.71 19.92
CA THR A 95 8.08 20.35 21.14
C THR A 95 6.92 21.30 20.84
N GLY A 96 6.72 21.68 19.58
CA GLY A 96 5.63 22.52 19.14
C GLY A 96 4.29 21.78 19.14
N ARG A 97 3.20 22.48 19.51
CA ARG A 97 1.85 21.89 19.51
C ARG A 97 1.42 21.43 18.11
N ALA A 98 1.70 22.22 17.08
CA ALA A 98 1.34 21.89 15.70
C ALA A 98 2.07 20.63 15.23
N GLU A 99 3.37 20.56 15.50
CA GLU A 99 4.23 19.40 15.18
C GLU A 99 3.77 18.12 15.89
N LEU A 100 3.41 18.23 17.17
CA LEU A 100 2.83 17.12 17.92
C LEU A 100 1.54 16.63 17.25
N VAL A 101 0.65 17.56 16.86
CA VAL A 101 -0.60 17.20 16.15
C VAL A 101 -0.31 16.46 14.84
N GLU A 102 0.71 16.86 14.08
CA GLU A 102 1.13 16.14 12.87
C GLU A 102 1.64 14.74 13.18
N LEU A 103 2.45 14.55 14.24
CA LEU A 103 2.86 13.21 14.68
C LEU A 103 1.66 12.33 15.06
N TYR A 104 0.67 12.89 15.77
CA TYR A 104 -0.56 12.16 16.08
C TYR A 104 -1.33 11.77 14.83
N LYS A 105 -1.39 12.62 13.81
CA LYS A 105 -2.04 12.28 12.53
C LYS A 105 -1.32 11.12 11.85
N ILE A 106 0.01 11.14 11.78
CA ILE A 106 0.81 10.06 11.21
C ILE A 106 0.55 8.75 11.99
N TYR A 107 0.61 8.78 13.32
CA TYR A 107 0.36 7.61 14.15
C TYR A 107 -1.07 7.07 13.99
N ASN A 108 -2.07 7.94 13.95
CA ASN A 108 -3.47 7.52 13.77
C ASN A 108 -3.70 6.88 12.39
N ARG A 109 -3.09 7.44 11.33
CA ARG A 109 -3.11 6.85 9.98
C ARG A 109 -2.44 5.48 9.96
N LEU A 110 -1.25 5.38 10.55
CA LEU A 110 -0.51 4.13 10.70
C LEU A 110 -1.35 3.07 11.42
N SER A 111 -1.93 3.42 12.57
CA SER A 111 -2.75 2.50 13.37
C SER A 111 -3.99 2.04 12.61
N PHE A 112 -4.61 2.93 11.83
CA PHE A 112 -5.73 2.58 10.96
C PHE A 112 -5.32 1.57 9.89
N LEU A 113 -4.23 1.83 9.15
CA LEU A 113 -3.76 0.95 8.09
C LEU A 113 -3.35 -0.44 8.60
N ILE A 114 -2.71 -0.50 9.78
CA ILE A 114 -2.37 -1.78 10.43
C ILE A 114 -3.63 -2.55 10.81
N ASN A 115 -4.67 -1.88 11.32
CA ASN A 115 -5.93 -2.54 11.64
C ASN A 115 -6.64 -3.08 10.39
N GLU A 116 -6.62 -2.34 9.28
CA GLU A 116 -7.19 -2.82 8.01
C GLU A 116 -6.38 -3.99 7.43
N TYR A 117 -5.06 -3.98 7.58
CA TYR A 117 -4.20 -5.12 7.24
C TYR A 117 -4.57 -6.36 8.05
N LEU A 118 -4.66 -6.22 9.38
CA LEU A 118 -5.01 -7.32 10.28
C LEU A 118 -6.40 -7.88 9.98
N LYS A 119 -7.37 -7.01 9.70
CA LYS A 119 -8.71 -7.42 9.27
C LYS A 119 -8.67 -8.23 7.97
N ARG A 120 -7.89 -7.80 6.98
CA ARG A 120 -7.75 -8.56 5.73
C ARG A 120 -7.11 -9.93 5.97
N VAL A 121 -6.08 -10.01 6.81
CA VAL A 121 -5.46 -11.28 7.18
C VAL A 121 -6.47 -12.22 7.86
N ASP A 122 -7.33 -11.68 8.73
CA ASP A 122 -8.43 -12.40 9.35
C ASP A 122 -9.48 -12.87 8.32
N ASP A 123 -9.88 -12.04 7.36
CA ASP A 123 -10.78 -12.40 6.26
C ASP A 123 -10.24 -13.55 5.38
N LEU A 124 -8.91 -13.73 5.32
CA LEU A 124 -8.24 -14.87 4.68
C LEU A 124 -8.25 -16.15 5.56
N GLY A 125 -8.93 -16.06 6.69
CA GLY A 125 -9.28 -17.11 7.63
C GLY A 125 -8.18 -17.43 8.63
N LEU A 126 -7.18 -16.58 8.84
CA LEU A 126 -6.29 -16.72 10.01
C LEU A 126 -7.10 -16.35 11.27
N ASP A 127 -8.04 -17.25 11.64
CA ASP A 127 -9.18 -17.03 12.53
C ASP A 127 -8.81 -16.67 13.97
N ASP A 128 -9.72 -15.92 14.57
CA ASP A 128 -9.69 -15.03 15.73
C ASP A 128 -9.65 -15.75 17.10
N THR A 129 -9.01 -16.92 17.23
CA THR A 129 -8.82 -17.51 18.58
C THR A 129 -7.56 -17.02 19.32
N ILE A 130 -6.89 -15.98 18.77
CA ILE A 130 -5.68 -15.29 19.27
C ILE A 130 -5.78 -13.77 18.96
N LEU A 131 -6.95 -13.19 19.27
CA LEU A 131 -7.57 -11.91 18.84
C LEU A 131 -6.79 -10.59 18.96
N THR A 132 -5.54 -10.59 19.40
CA THR A 132 -4.76 -9.36 19.47
C THR A 132 -3.32 -9.67 19.12
N PRO A 133 -2.73 -8.98 18.13
CA PRO A 133 -1.31 -9.13 17.85
C PRO A 133 -0.52 -8.87 19.14
N SER A 134 0.49 -9.69 19.38
CA SER A 134 1.39 -9.50 20.51
C SER A 134 2.08 -8.13 20.40
N ARG A 135 2.68 -7.67 21.50
CA ARG A 135 3.46 -6.44 21.47
C ARG A 135 4.58 -6.49 20.41
N TYR A 136 5.18 -7.66 20.19
CA TYR A 136 6.25 -7.82 19.21
C TYR A 136 5.71 -7.81 17.78
N GLU A 137 4.61 -8.50 17.52
CA GLU A 137 3.92 -8.48 16.22
C GLU A 137 3.48 -7.06 15.85
N VAL A 138 2.89 -6.32 16.80
CA VAL A 138 2.56 -4.89 16.62
C VAL A 138 3.81 -4.06 16.34
N THR A 139 4.93 -4.35 17.01
CA THR A 139 6.19 -3.64 16.79
C THR A 139 6.71 -3.86 15.37
N ARG A 140 6.68 -5.10 14.87
CA ARG A 140 7.09 -5.43 13.49
C ARG A 140 6.18 -4.77 12.46
N LEU A 141 4.86 -4.86 12.63
CA LEU A 141 3.88 -4.21 11.75
C LEU A 141 4.09 -2.69 11.70
N GLN A 142 4.23 -2.05 12.87
CA GLN A 142 4.51 -0.62 12.93
C GLN A 142 5.81 -0.26 12.21
N ARG A 143 6.88 -1.03 12.41
CA ARG A 143 8.16 -0.81 11.73
C ARG A 143 8.02 -0.93 10.22
N ALA A 144 7.36 -1.98 9.75
CA ALA A 144 7.14 -2.26 8.33
C ALA A 144 6.44 -1.09 7.63
N PHE A 145 5.29 -0.67 8.16
CA PHE A 145 4.52 0.43 7.60
C PHE A 145 5.27 1.77 7.71
N LEU A 146 5.95 2.04 8.83
CA LEU A 146 6.75 3.27 8.98
C LEU A 146 7.91 3.33 7.98
N ARG A 147 8.63 2.22 7.76
CA ARG A 147 9.70 2.13 6.76
C ARG A 147 9.17 2.24 5.34
N TYR A 148 8.05 1.59 5.03
CA TYR A 148 7.37 1.74 3.74
C TYR A 148 6.97 3.19 3.48
N GLY A 149 6.35 3.85 4.47
CA GLY A 149 6.01 5.26 4.39
C GLY A 149 7.24 6.16 4.24
N LEU A 150 8.34 5.83 4.93
CA LEU A 150 9.58 6.59 4.82
C LEU A 150 10.17 6.45 3.41
N TYR A 151 10.25 5.23 2.91
CA TYR A 151 10.70 4.89 1.56
C TYR A 151 9.90 5.67 0.50
N SER A 152 8.57 5.69 0.63
CA SER A 152 7.67 6.47 -0.23
C SER A 152 7.94 7.98 -0.20
N ARG A 153 8.37 8.54 0.95
CA ARG A 153 8.65 9.97 1.10
C ARG A 153 10.04 10.38 0.60
N VAL A 154 11.04 9.52 0.77
CA VAL A 154 12.40 9.81 0.28
C VAL A 154 12.52 9.56 -1.24
N PHE A 155 11.66 8.70 -1.80
CA PHE A 155 11.54 8.45 -3.23
C PHE A 155 10.12 8.79 -3.72
N PRO A 156 9.69 10.07 -3.67
CA PRO A 156 8.31 10.45 -4.00
C PRO A 156 8.02 10.35 -5.50
N ALA A 157 6.76 10.15 -5.85
CA ALA A 157 6.31 10.25 -7.24
C ALA A 157 6.43 11.72 -7.70
N ASP A 158 6.88 11.95 -8.93
CA ASP A 158 6.92 13.31 -9.48
C ASP A 158 5.53 13.68 -10.01
N ASP A 159 4.83 14.53 -9.26
CA ASP A 159 3.50 15.02 -9.62
C ASP A 159 3.52 16.19 -10.63
N THR A 160 4.71 16.69 -11.01
CA THR A 160 4.85 17.99 -11.69
C THR A 160 4.84 17.94 -13.22
N ARG A 161 5.01 16.77 -13.85
CA ARG A 161 5.02 16.65 -15.31
C ARG A 161 3.79 15.93 -15.85
N PRO A 162 3.12 16.49 -16.87
CA PRO A 162 2.01 15.82 -17.52
C PRO A 162 2.47 14.54 -18.23
N TRP A 163 1.57 13.56 -18.21
CA TRP A 163 1.58 12.19 -18.76
C TRP A 163 2.15 11.98 -20.17
N GLU A 164 2.37 13.04 -20.95
CA GLU A 164 2.70 12.97 -22.38
C GLU A 164 4.23 12.96 -22.66
N ASP A 165 5.07 13.13 -21.65
CA ASP A 165 6.52 12.88 -21.74
C ASP A 165 6.90 11.83 -20.69
N PRO A 166 7.00 10.54 -21.07
CA PRO A 166 7.52 9.50 -20.20
C PRO A 166 9.02 9.75 -20.08
N SER A 167 9.43 10.75 -19.30
CA SER A 167 10.81 10.85 -18.88
C SER A 167 11.02 9.71 -17.89
N PRO A 168 11.71 8.63 -18.30
CA PRO A 168 12.03 7.55 -17.40
C PRO A 168 13.23 8.05 -16.62
N ASN A 169 12.99 8.81 -15.55
CA ASN A 169 13.91 9.09 -14.45
C ASN A 169 13.20 10.02 -13.47
N HIS A 170 12.41 9.37 -12.61
CA HIS A 170 12.20 9.86 -11.25
C HIS A 170 13.57 10.21 -10.67
N ASN A 171 13.67 11.16 -9.74
CA ASN A 171 14.98 11.65 -9.24
C ASN A 171 15.97 10.54 -8.80
N PHE A 172 15.49 9.31 -8.59
CA PHE A 172 16.25 8.11 -8.28
C PHE A 172 15.77 6.94 -9.14
N SER A 173 16.70 6.31 -9.88
CA SER A 173 16.49 5.03 -10.55
C SER A 173 16.29 3.88 -9.55
N ALA A 174 15.71 2.76 -9.99
CA ALA A 174 15.57 1.55 -9.18
C ALA A 174 16.87 1.12 -8.47
N GLY A 175 18.00 1.13 -9.19
CA GLY A 175 19.31 0.80 -8.61
C GLY A 175 19.75 1.77 -7.52
N GLU A 176 19.52 3.07 -7.71
CA GLU A 176 19.83 4.08 -6.68
C GLU A 176 18.93 3.93 -5.45
N GLN A 177 17.65 3.59 -5.63
CA GLN A 177 16.74 3.30 -4.51
C GLN A 177 17.20 2.06 -3.73
N PHE A 178 17.70 1.03 -4.43
CA PHE A 178 18.29 -0.15 -3.81
C PHE A 178 19.54 0.22 -2.99
N ASP A 179 20.50 0.88 -3.61
CA ASP A 179 21.78 1.22 -3.00
C ASP A 179 21.63 2.15 -1.80
N LEU A 180 20.76 3.16 -1.89
CA LEU A 180 20.59 4.18 -0.85
C LEU A 180 19.74 3.71 0.34
N PHE A 181 18.90 2.68 0.16
CA PHE A 181 17.92 2.30 1.19
C PHE A 181 17.86 0.80 1.44
N ILE A 182 17.56 0.00 0.41
CA ILE A 182 17.28 -1.43 0.58
C ILE A 182 18.52 -2.18 1.03
N ASN A 183 19.68 -1.88 0.45
CA ASN A 183 20.96 -2.52 0.77
C ASN A 183 21.46 -2.22 2.20
N HIS A 184 20.83 -1.28 2.90
CA HIS A 184 21.11 -0.95 4.31
C HIS A 184 20.18 -1.66 5.30
N LEU A 185 19.24 -2.47 4.82
CA LEU A 185 18.32 -3.25 5.65
C LEU A 185 18.75 -4.72 5.71
N TYR A 186 18.42 -5.40 6.80
CA TYR A 186 18.49 -6.85 6.77
C TYR A 186 17.43 -7.41 5.79
N PRO A 187 17.69 -8.55 5.13
CA PRO A 187 16.73 -9.10 4.18
C PRO A 187 15.33 -9.37 4.76
N TRP A 188 15.25 -9.78 6.02
CA TRP A 188 13.97 -10.00 6.72
C TRP A 188 13.23 -8.69 7.03
N GLU A 189 13.95 -7.58 7.21
CA GLU A 189 13.37 -6.24 7.38
C GLU A 189 12.81 -5.70 6.07
N CYS A 190 13.48 -6.01 4.96
CA CYS A 190 12.96 -5.72 3.64
C CYS A 190 11.70 -6.53 3.35
N GLU A 191 11.65 -7.80 3.74
CA GLU A 191 10.46 -8.64 3.60
C GLU A 191 9.24 -8.10 4.36
N GLU A 192 9.46 -7.47 5.52
CA GLU A 192 8.41 -6.74 6.23
C GLU A 192 7.80 -5.63 5.35
N MET A 193 8.62 -4.84 4.65
CA MET A 193 8.14 -3.81 3.71
C MET A 193 7.44 -4.40 2.49
N VAL A 194 7.97 -5.52 1.97
CA VAL A 194 7.39 -6.25 0.83
C VAL A 194 5.97 -6.71 1.13
N CYS A 195 5.71 -7.24 2.33
CA CYS A 195 4.36 -7.64 2.73
C CYS A 195 3.37 -6.46 2.72
N VAL A 196 3.83 -5.26 3.10
CA VAL A 196 3.02 -4.03 3.07
C VAL A 196 2.71 -3.62 1.63
N GLU A 197 3.71 -3.61 0.75
CA GLU A 197 3.52 -3.27 -0.67
C GLU A 197 2.56 -4.23 -1.37
N GLN A 198 2.71 -5.54 -1.11
CA GLN A 198 1.84 -6.55 -1.65
C GLN A 198 0.40 -6.35 -1.16
N TYR A 199 0.19 -6.09 0.14
CA TYR A 199 -1.13 -5.78 0.67
C TYR A 199 -1.78 -4.58 -0.04
N PHE A 200 -1.03 -3.48 -0.20
CA PHE A 200 -1.53 -2.30 -0.91
C PHE A 200 -1.84 -2.59 -2.37
N SER A 201 -0.99 -3.37 -3.05
CA SER A 201 -1.20 -3.75 -4.46
C SER A 201 -2.46 -4.58 -4.64
N ILE A 202 -2.71 -5.55 -3.76
CA ILE A 202 -3.94 -6.35 -3.79
C ILE A 202 -5.16 -5.47 -3.57
N LEU A 203 -5.15 -4.66 -2.52
CA LEU A 203 -6.23 -3.75 -2.15
C LEU A 203 -6.58 -2.76 -3.27
N ILE A 204 -5.57 -2.09 -3.84
CA ILE A 204 -5.76 -1.13 -4.94
C ILE A 204 -6.29 -1.86 -6.17
N GLY A 205 -5.77 -3.04 -6.47
CA GLY A 205 -6.25 -3.85 -7.56
C GLY A 205 -7.72 -4.27 -7.40
N ASP A 206 -8.15 -4.57 -6.18
CA ASP A 206 -9.56 -4.89 -5.88
C ASP A 206 -10.46 -3.67 -6.16
N PHE A 207 -10.02 -2.45 -5.80
CA PHE A 207 -10.75 -1.22 -6.15
C PHE A 207 -10.76 -0.92 -7.66
N VAL A 208 -9.68 -1.24 -8.37
CA VAL A 208 -9.63 -1.12 -9.83
C VAL A 208 -10.62 -2.08 -10.49
N ASP A 209 -10.66 -3.34 -10.03
CA ASP A 209 -11.62 -4.33 -10.49
C ASP A 209 -13.07 -3.86 -10.21
N GLU A 210 -13.35 -3.26 -9.04
CA GLU A 210 -14.68 -2.67 -8.72
C GLU A 210 -15.11 -1.56 -9.71
N ILE A 211 -14.18 -0.70 -10.14
CA ILE A 211 -14.46 0.35 -11.12
C ILE A 211 -14.75 -0.24 -12.50
N GLU A 212 -13.98 -1.26 -12.90
CA GLU A 212 -14.19 -1.98 -14.16
C GLU A 212 -15.56 -2.67 -14.19
N ASP A 213 -15.95 -3.34 -13.09
CA ASP A 213 -17.26 -3.98 -12.96
C ASP A 213 -18.40 -2.96 -13.07
N GLN A 214 -18.27 -1.79 -12.44
CA GLN A 214 -19.25 -0.70 -12.56
C GLN A 214 -19.35 -0.18 -13.99
N LEU A 215 -18.21 0.03 -14.65
CA LEU A 215 -18.18 0.42 -16.05
C LEU A 215 -18.89 -0.62 -16.92
N ALA A 216 -18.64 -1.91 -16.68
CA ALA A 216 -19.27 -3.00 -17.41
C ALA A 216 -20.80 -2.99 -17.25
N GLU A 217 -21.31 -2.79 -16.03
CA GLU A 217 -22.74 -2.68 -15.76
C GLU A 217 -23.39 -1.48 -16.47
N VAL A 218 -22.74 -0.31 -16.43
CA VAL A 218 -23.26 0.88 -17.14
C VAL A 218 -23.24 0.64 -18.65
N VAL A 219 -22.17 0.03 -19.18
CA VAL A 219 -22.07 -0.29 -20.62
C VAL A 219 -23.19 -1.23 -21.05
N LYS A 220 -23.46 -2.32 -20.31
CA LYS A 220 -24.56 -3.26 -20.60
C LYS A 220 -25.91 -2.57 -20.78
N SER A 221 -26.17 -1.49 -20.05
CA SER A 221 -27.44 -0.74 -20.14
C SER A 221 -27.59 0.12 -21.40
N VAL A 222 -26.50 0.38 -22.13
CA VAL A 222 -26.48 1.27 -23.31
C VAL A 222 -26.04 0.58 -24.61
N LEU A 223 -25.84 -0.75 -24.58
CA LEU A 223 -25.40 -1.50 -25.75
C LEU A 223 -26.47 -1.58 -26.84
N VAL A 224 -26.02 -1.41 -28.08
CA VAL A 224 -26.80 -1.72 -29.28
C VAL A 224 -26.19 -2.96 -29.95
N PRO A 225 -26.98 -4.05 -30.18
CA PRO A 225 -26.50 -5.21 -30.90
C PRO A 225 -26.03 -4.81 -32.30
N LYS A 226 -24.92 -5.40 -32.76
CA LYS A 226 -24.53 -5.28 -34.16
C LYS A 226 -25.63 -5.90 -35.02
N THR A 227 -26.42 -5.08 -35.70
CA THR A 227 -27.43 -5.54 -36.65
C THR A 227 -26.76 -6.43 -37.68
N SER A 228 -26.97 -7.73 -37.56
CA SER A 228 -26.69 -8.68 -38.63
C SER A 228 -27.83 -8.54 -39.63
N LYS A 229 -27.46 -8.20 -40.87
CA LYS A 229 -28.32 -7.94 -42.06
C LYS A 229 -28.75 -6.48 -42.23
N LEU A 230 -27.85 -5.67 -42.79
CA LEU A 230 -28.25 -4.89 -43.97
C LEU A 230 -28.14 -5.85 -45.15
N SER A 231 -29.26 -6.48 -45.46
CA SER A 231 -29.51 -7.04 -46.78
C SER A 231 -29.16 -5.98 -47.83
N GLU A 232 -28.21 -6.32 -48.69
CA GLU A 232 -28.05 -5.70 -49.99
C GLU A 232 -29.37 -5.87 -50.75
N GLU A 233 -30.33 -4.96 -50.57
CA GLU A 233 -31.45 -4.76 -51.49
C GLU A 233 -32.29 -3.57 -51.02
N SER A 234 -31.94 -2.38 -51.51
CA SER A 234 -32.87 -1.42 -52.13
C SER A 234 -32.17 -0.05 -52.24
N LYS A 235 -31.86 0.31 -53.49
CA LYS A 235 -31.78 1.71 -53.88
C LYS A 235 -33.23 2.20 -53.93
N ASP A 236 -33.65 3.02 -52.98
CA ASP A 236 -34.60 4.08 -53.34
C ASP A 236 -34.47 5.29 -52.43
N ASP A 237 -34.49 6.45 -53.08
CA ASP A 237 -34.29 7.78 -52.55
C ASP A 237 -35.51 8.22 -51.73
N SER A 238 -35.36 8.30 -50.41
CA SER A 238 -36.19 9.21 -49.63
C SER A 238 -35.36 9.89 -48.56
N ARG A 239 -35.26 11.22 -48.68
CA ARG A 239 -34.73 12.14 -47.69
C ARG A 239 -35.44 11.91 -46.36
N ASP A 240 -34.74 11.26 -45.45
CA ASP A 240 -35.10 11.27 -44.04
C ASP A 240 -33.88 11.72 -43.25
N THR A 241 -34.03 12.85 -42.56
CA THR A 241 -33.06 13.42 -41.62
C THR A 241 -33.04 12.58 -40.35
N SER A 242 -32.72 11.30 -40.49
CA SER A 242 -32.36 10.44 -39.38
C SER A 242 -30.92 10.76 -39.02
N VAL A 243 -30.73 11.32 -37.82
CA VAL A 243 -29.44 11.36 -37.14
C VAL A 243 -28.85 9.97 -37.25
N LYS A 244 -27.89 9.76 -38.16
CA LYS A 244 -27.06 8.55 -38.14
C LYS A 244 -26.42 8.56 -36.77
N GLU A 245 -26.97 7.78 -35.84
CA GLU A 245 -26.39 7.59 -34.52
C GLU A 245 -24.91 7.26 -34.75
N ASP A 246 -24.01 8.08 -34.20
CA ASP A 246 -22.56 7.89 -34.27
C ASP A 246 -22.22 6.64 -33.44
N LEU A 247 -22.51 5.46 -33.98
CA LEU A 247 -22.30 4.19 -33.30
C LEU A 247 -20.83 3.83 -33.38
N ARG A 248 -20.19 3.73 -32.21
CA ARG A 248 -18.78 3.39 -32.06
C ARG A 248 -18.62 1.97 -31.54
N HIS A 249 -17.52 1.34 -31.93
CA HIS A 249 -17.13 0.04 -31.41
C HIS A 249 -16.34 0.22 -30.10
N PHE A 250 -16.48 -0.72 -29.17
CA PHE A 250 -15.55 -0.87 -28.04
C PHE A 250 -14.25 -1.52 -28.51
N ARG A 251 -13.44 -0.74 -29.23
CA ARG A 251 -12.10 -1.11 -29.68
C ARG A 251 -11.19 0.10 -29.61
N ASN A 252 -9.91 -0.17 -29.44
CA ASN A 252 -8.86 0.83 -29.32
C ASN A 252 -9.11 1.78 -28.15
N LEU A 253 -9.54 1.24 -27.00
CA LEU A 253 -9.75 2.04 -25.79
C LEU A 253 -8.45 2.69 -25.30
N ASP A 254 -7.29 2.18 -25.69
CA ASP A 254 -5.96 2.78 -25.47
C ASP A 254 -5.87 4.21 -26.04
N LEU A 255 -6.61 4.51 -27.11
CA LEU A 255 -6.69 5.83 -27.73
C LEU A 255 -7.74 6.75 -27.09
N THR A 256 -8.42 6.29 -26.05
CA THR A 256 -9.53 6.98 -25.38
C THR A 256 -9.17 7.36 -23.95
N ARG A 257 -10.06 8.07 -23.24
CA ARG A 257 -9.87 8.27 -21.79
C ARG A 257 -10.07 6.98 -20.98
N LEU A 258 -10.63 5.94 -21.57
CA LEU A 258 -10.82 4.62 -20.95
C LEU A 258 -9.61 3.70 -21.14
N SER A 259 -8.43 4.27 -21.45
CA SER A 259 -7.21 3.52 -21.72
C SER A 259 -6.85 2.53 -20.61
N MET A 260 -7.14 2.83 -19.35
CA MET A 260 -6.93 1.91 -18.21
C MET A 260 -7.67 0.55 -18.35
N PHE A 261 -8.75 0.50 -19.13
CA PHE A 261 -9.55 -0.70 -19.40
C PHE A 261 -9.31 -1.30 -20.79
N SER A 262 -8.31 -0.80 -21.53
CA SER A 262 -7.96 -1.35 -22.84
C SER A 262 -7.26 -2.70 -22.71
N SER A 263 -7.32 -3.51 -23.76
CA SER A 263 -6.57 -4.77 -23.82
C SER A 263 -5.06 -4.53 -23.71
N ASP A 264 -4.57 -3.44 -24.29
CA ASP A 264 -3.15 -3.08 -24.28
C ASP A 264 -2.66 -2.68 -22.88
N ASN A 265 -3.42 -1.90 -22.13
CA ASN A 265 -3.05 -1.54 -20.75
C ASN A 265 -3.40 -2.64 -19.74
N ARG A 266 -4.17 -3.67 -20.13
CA ARG A 266 -4.43 -4.82 -19.26
C ARG A 266 -3.13 -5.55 -18.89
N SER A 267 -2.17 -5.64 -19.81
CA SER A 267 -0.86 -6.21 -19.48
C SER A 267 -0.08 -5.33 -18.50
N GLU A 268 -0.26 -4.02 -18.58
CA GLU A 268 0.45 -3.00 -17.80
C GLU A 268 -0.26 -2.60 -16.50
N ILE A 269 -1.45 -3.15 -16.22
CA ILE A 269 -2.30 -2.76 -15.08
C ILE A 269 -1.57 -2.91 -13.73
N HIS A 270 -0.66 -3.87 -13.64
CA HIS A 270 0.14 -4.13 -12.46
C HIS A 270 1.15 -2.99 -12.19
N HIS A 271 1.76 -2.41 -13.24
CA HIS A 271 2.60 -1.21 -13.10
C HIS A 271 1.79 -0.02 -12.59
N ASN A 272 0.53 0.09 -13.01
CA ASN A 272 -0.35 1.14 -12.51
C ASN A 272 -0.72 0.93 -11.03
N ILE A 273 -1.05 -0.29 -10.63
CA ILE A 273 -1.34 -0.64 -9.24
C ILE A 273 -0.10 -0.38 -8.37
N SER A 274 1.09 -0.80 -8.82
CA SER A 274 2.36 -0.54 -8.14
C SER A 274 2.62 0.96 -7.99
N TYR A 275 2.39 1.74 -9.06
CA TYR A 275 2.48 3.19 -8.98
C TYR A 275 1.52 3.78 -7.94
N LEU A 276 0.26 3.38 -7.92
CA LEU A 276 -0.71 3.87 -6.94
C LEU A 276 -0.30 3.50 -5.50
N ALA A 277 0.23 2.29 -5.28
CA ALA A 277 0.76 1.88 -3.97
C ALA A 277 1.94 2.76 -3.54
N SER A 278 2.83 3.07 -4.49
CA SER A 278 4.02 3.88 -4.27
C SER A 278 3.72 5.34 -3.87
N LEU A 279 2.50 5.85 -4.07
CA LEU A 279 2.07 7.17 -3.57
C LEU A 279 2.07 7.23 -2.03
N GLY A 280 2.20 6.08 -1.37
CA GLY A 280 2.53 5.95 0.04
C GLY A 280 1.31 5.91 0.95
N LEU A 281 1.59 5.91 2.26
CA LEU A 281 0.59 5.68 3.31
C LEU A 281 -0.58 6.66 3.27
N ASP A 282 -0.31 7.93 2.95
CA ASP A 282 -1.34 8.97 2.96
C ASP A 282 -2.36 8.75 1.84
N PHE A 283 -1.89 8.41 0.63
CA PHE A 283 -2.76 8.09 -0.50
C PHE A 283 -3.61 6.84 -0.24
N VAL A 284 -2.99 5.75 0.25
CA VAL A 284 -3.72 4.51 0.53
C VAL A 284 -4.74 4.70 1.66
N TYR A 285 -4.39 5.47 2.69
CA TYR A 285 -5.30 5.84 3.77
C TYR A 285 -6.55 6.57 3.23
N ASP A 286 -6.34 7.55 2.36
CA ASP A 286 -7.44 8.30 1.75
C ASP A 286 -8.29 7.40 0.84
N LEU A 287 -7.66 6.49 0.09
CA LEU A 287 -8.33 5.54 -0.80
C LEU A 287 -9.27 4.58 -0.06
N ILE A 288 -8.84 4.03 1.07
CA ILE A 288 -9.66 3.12 1.91
C ILE A 288 -10.85 3.88 2.51
N ARG A 289 -10.63 5.12 2.94
CA ARG A 289 -11.66 5.92 3.62
C ARG A 289 -12.65 6.59 2.68
N ALA A 290 -12.25 6.81 1.43
CA ALA A 290 -13.09 7.40 0.42
C ALA A 290 -14.35 6.55 0.18
N ASP A 291 -15.47 7.23 -0.11
CA ASP A 291 -16.62 6.56 -0.70
C ASP A 291 -16.30 6.14 -2.15
N GLN A 292 -17.24 5.46 -2.79
CA GLN A 292 -17.05 4.91 -4.12
C GLN A 292 -16.74 5.98 -5.19
N GLU A 293 -17.36 7.16 -5.11
CA GLU A 293 -17.16 8.23 -6.09
C GLU A 293 -15.78 8.87 -5.92
N GLU A 294 -15.44 9.22 -4.67
CA GLU A 294 -14.14 9.82 -4.35
C GLU A 294 -12.99 8.85 -4.61
N ARG A 295 -13.18 7.56 -4.32
CA ARG A 295 -12.18 6.52 -4.60
C ARG A 295 -11.93 6.38 -6.10
N SER A 296 -12.99 6.35 -6.89
CA SER A 296 -12.89 6.35 -8.35
C SER A 296 -12.14 7.60 -8.85
N ARG A 297 -12.47 8.78 -8.29
CA ARG A 297 -11.78 10.03 -8.63
C ARG A 297 -10.28 9.98 -8.27
N LEU A 298 -9.92 9.46 -7.11
CA LEU A 298 -8.53 9.32 -6.66
C LEU A 298 -7.72 8.41 -7.59
N ILE A 299 -8.25 7.24 -7.95
CA ILE A 299 -7.59 6.33 -8.91
C ILE A 299 -7.46 7.00 -10.27
N ARG A 300 -8.55 7.54 -10.82
CA ARG A 300 -8.57 8.16 -12.15
C ARG A 300 -7.71 9.42 -12.27
N SER A 301 -7.44 10.13 -11.18
CA SER A 301 -6.55 11.31 -11.17
C SER A 301 -5.05 10.95 -11.11
N ASN A 302 -4.75 9.67 -10.85
CA ASN A 302 -3.42 9.13 -10.66
C ASN A 302 -3.10 7.97 -11.62
N SER A 303 -4.01 7.63 -12.54
CA SER A 303 -3.84 6.53 -13.49
C SER A 303 -4.23 6.94 -14.91
N PRO A 304 -3.60 6.38 -15.95
CA PRO A 304 -2.53 5.37 -15.91
C PRO A 304 -1.12 5.99 -15.78
N ASN A 305 -0.36 5.59 -14.76
CA ASN A 305 1.07 5.94 -14.56
C ASN A 305 1.90 4.71 -14.19
N PHE A 306 3.22 4.82 -14.27
CA PHE A 306 4.18 3.81 -13.81
C PHE A 306 5.49 4.50 -13.34
N ARG A 307 6.24 3.83 -12.46
CA ARG A 307 7.58 4.26 -12.05
C ARG A 307 8.37 3.13 -11.42
N ASP A 308 9.69 3.30 -11.38
CA ASP A 308 10.56 2.50 -10.53
C ASP A 308 10.24 2.74 -9.05
N PHE A 309 9.97 1.66 -8.32
CA PHE A 309 9.79 1.68 -6.88
C PHE A 309 10.40 0.43 -6.24
N LEU A 310 9.80 -0.10 -5.17
CA LEU A 310 10.37 -1.20 -4.38
C LEU A 310 10.55 -2.48 -5.21
N GLN A 311 9.56 -2.85 -6.04
CA GLN A 311 9.66 -4.02 -6.91
C GLN A 311 10.86 -3.91 -7.86
N GLU A 312 10.99 -2.79 -8.57
CA GLU A 312 12.08 -2.58 -9.51
C GLU A 312 13.42 -2.49 -8.79
N ALA A 313 13.48 -1.83 -7.62
CA ALA A 313 14.68 -1.75 -6.80
C ALA A 313 15.16 -3.15 -6.36
N LEU A 314 14.25 -4.05 -5.99
CA LEU A 314 14.59 -5.43 -5.59
C LEU A 314 15.15 -6.28 -6.74
N ASN A 315 14.95 -5.88 -7.99
CA ASN A 315 15.63 -6.53 -9.13
C ASN A 315 17.14 -6.31 -9.15
N HIS A 316 17.64 -5.31 -8.39
CA HIS A 316 19.06 -5.06 -8.18
C HIS A 316 19.66 -5.86 -7.01
N SER A 317 18.87 -6.73 -6.35
CA SER A 317 19.40 -7.63 -5.33
C SER A 317 20.54 -8.49 -5.88
N PRO A 318 21.67 -8.61 -5.16
CA PRO A 318 22.70 -9.55 -5.52
C PRO A 318 22.21 -11.00 -5.36
N ASP A 319 22.90 -11.92 -6.03
CA ASP A 319 22.73 -13.35 -5.82
C ASP A 319 23.19 -13.72 -4.40
N ALA A 320 22.58 -14.76 -3.82
CA ALA A 320 22.97 -15.21 -2.48
C ALA A 320 24.42 -15.74 -2.48
N SER A 321 25.25 -15.26 -1.55
CA SER A 321 26.65 -15.70 -1.43
C SER A 321 26.78 -17.09 -0.78
N GLU A 322 27.69 -17.93 -1.31
CA GLU A 322 28.02 -19.28 -0.78
C GLU A 322 28.46 -19.24 0.70
N GLU A 323 29.18 -18.20 1.15
CA GLU A 323 29.66 -18.07 2.55
C GLU A 323 28.54 -17.97 3.59
N ARG A 324 27.34 -17.50 3.22
CA ARG A 324 26.18 -17.50 4.13
C ARG A 324 25.48 -18.86 4.20
N GLU A 325 25.65 -19.74 3.20
CA GLU A 325 25.11 -21.10 3.27
C GLU A 325 25.78 -21.91 4.38
N GLU A 326 27.08 -21.68 4.64
CA GLU A 326 27.83 -22.32 5.74
C GLU A 326 27.40 -21.80 7.12
N ASP A 327 27.20 -20.48 7.27
CA ASP A 327 26.62 -19.92 8.50
C ASP A 327 25.22 -20.49 8.76
N MET A 328 24.40 -20.71 7.71
CA MET A 328 23.06 -21.30 7.82
C MET A 328 23.02 -22.77 8.25
N ALA A 329 23.99 -23.59 7.83
CA ALA A 329 24.08 -25.00 8.24
C ALA A 329 24.27 -25.15 9.77
N SER A 330 24.85 -24.14 10.44
CA SER A 330 25.02 -24.15 11.89
C SER A 330 23.74 -23.85 12.69
N TRP A 331 22.69 -23.32 12.04
CA TRP A 331 21.40 -22.97 12.68
C TRP A 331 20.37 -24.11 12.58
N GLU A 332 20.62 -25.12 11.74
CA GLU A 332 19.77 -26.31 11.62
C GLU A 332 19.90 -27.28 12.80
N ASP A 333 20.94 -27.14 13.64
CA ASP A 333 21.26 -28.07 14.72
C ASP A 333 20.40 -27.90 15.99
N ASP A 334 19.58 -26.85 16.12
CA ASP A 334 18.60 -26.73 17.22
C ASP A 334 17.24 -26.15 16.79
N PRO A 335 16.32 -26.99 16.26
CA PRO A 335 14.95 -26.58 15.93
C PRO A 335 14.10 -26.20 17.15
N PHE A 336 14.62 -26.35 18.38
CA PHE A 336 13.97 -25.99 19.64
C PHE A 336 14.67 -24.85 20.41
N SER A 337 15.68 -24.22 19.80
CA SER A 337 16.22 -22.96 20.33
C SER A 337 15.05 -22.02 20.58
N ILE A 338 15.06 -21.36 21.74
CA ILE A 338 14.05 -20.40 22.13
C ILE A 338 14.16 -19.26 21.12
N TRP A 339 13.40 -19.35 20.02
CA TRP A 339 13.30 -18.26 19.06
C TRP A 339 12.79 -17.06 19.83
N GLU A 340 13.66 -16.06 19.96
CA GLU A 340 13.29 -14.82 20.57
C GLU A 340 12.36 -14.10 19.60
N ASP A 341 11.11 -13.89 19.99
CA ASP A 341 10.15 -13.08 19.23
C ASP A 341 10.56 -11.59 19.23
N GLU A 342 11.79 -11.26 19.64
CA GLU A 342 12.28 -9.90 19.77
C GLU A 342 12.29 -9.22 18.40
N PRO A 343 11.71 -8.01 18.27
CA PRO A 343 11.62 -7.33 16.98
C PRO A 343 12.98 -7.06 16.31
N SER A 344 14.08 -6.98 17.06
CA SER A 344 15.43 -6.69 16.54
C SER A 344 16.09 -7.83 15.77
N CYS A 345 15.54 -9.05 15.81
CA CYS A 345 16.05 -10.20 15.07
C CYS A 345 15.01 -10.75 14.08
N ASN A 346 15.43 -11.73 13.26
CA ASN A 346 14.51 -12.49 12.43
C ASN A 346 13.56 -13.34 13.29
N ASN A 347 12.41 -13.75 12.73
CA ASN A 347 11.45 -14.60 13.43
C ASN A 347 11.36 -15.99 12.80
N LEU A 348 10.60 -16.87 13.43
CA LEU A 348 10.38 -18.23 12.95
C LEU A 348 9.76 -18.27 11.54
N GLY A 349 8.88 -17.32 11.22
CA GLY A 349 8.29 -17.19 9.89
C GLY A 349 9.35 -16.98 8.81
N TRP A 350 10.28 -16.05 9.02
CA TRP A 350 11.41 -15.83 8.13
C TRP A 350 12.22 -17.10 7.92
N THR A 351 12.59 -17.76 9.01
CA THR A 351 13.45 -18.95 8.97
C THR A 351 12.77 -20.09 8.20
N GLN A 352 11.48 -20.33 8.45
CA GLN A 352 10.75 -21.44 7.84
C GLN A 352 10.34 -21.20 6.39
N PHE A 353 9.98 -19.97 6.02
CA PHE A 353 9.35 -19.68 4.73
C PHE A 353 10.15 -18.73 3.83
N GLY A 354 11.00 -17.88 4.41
CA GLY A 354 11.82 -16.90 3.68
C GLY A 354 13.19 -17.43 3.24
N LEU A 355 13.84 -18.28 4.05
CA LEU A 355 15.17 -18.82 3.75
C LEU A 355 15.18 -19.91 2.65
N PRO A 356 14.25 -20.88 2.60
CA PRO A 356 14.35 -22.01 1.66
C PRO A 356 14.19 -21.68 0.17
N ASN A 357 13.91 -20.42 -0.19
CA ASN A 357 13.58 -19.98 -1.55
C ASN A 357 14.65 -19.06 -2.19
N ARG A 358 15.89 -19.04 -1.68
CA ARG A 358 16.89 -18.02 -2.05
C ARG A 358 17.79 -18.44 -3.21
N HIS A 359 17.56 -17.84 -4.38
CA HIS A 359 18.63 -17.57 -5.35
C HIS A 359 19.23 -16.17 -5.16
N ARG A 360 18.52 -15.26 -4.48
CA ARG A 360 18.87 -13.85 -4.26
C ARG A 360 18.91 -13.50 -2.78
N GLU A 361 19.69 -12.49 -2.42
CA GLU A 361 19.82 -12.01 -1.04
C GLU A 361 18.52 -11.39 -0.50
N TYR A 362 17.83 -10.61 -1.32
CA TYR A 362 16.52 -10.03 -1.02
C TYR A 362 15.45 -10.72 -1.88
N LEU A 363 14.32 -11.03 -1.27
CA LEU A 363 13.20 -11.65 -1.98
C LEU A 363 12.51 -10.58 -2.84
N GLY A 364 12.28 -10.90 -4.10
CA GLY A 364 11.56 -10.00 -5.01
C GLY A 364 10.06 -9.95 -4.68
N ILE A 365 9.42 -8.85 -5.11
CA ILE A 365 7.96 -8.75 -5.19
C ILE A 365 7.56 -9.01 -6.62
N ASP A 366 6.44 -9.71 -6.80
CA ASP A 366 5.81 -9.77 -8.11
C ASP A 366 4.39 -9.23 -8.05
N THR A 367 4.17 -7.98 -8.46
CA THR A 367 2.83 -7.41 -8.59
C THR A 367 2.04 -7.95 -9.79
N TRP A 368 2.64 -8.80 -10.64
CA TRP A 368 2.04 -9.32 -11.87
C TRP A 368 1.03 -10.46 -11.58
N GLY A 369 0.95 -10.92 -10.33
CA GLY A 369 0.05 -11.99 -9.90
C GLY A 369 0.55 -13.41 -10.21
N TYR A 370 1.64 -13.59 -10.95
CA TYR A 370 2.17 -14.90 -11.32
C TYR A 370 3.03 -15.52 -10.21
N LEU A 371 3.78 -14.68 -9.51
CA LEU A 371 4.70 -15.02 -8.43
C LEU A 371 4.34 -14.28 -7.13
N MET A 372 3.19 -13.59 -7.07
CA MET A 372 2.64 -13.07 -5.80
C MET A 372 2.69 -14.17 -4.77
N SER A 373 3.31 -13.89 -3.63
CA SER A 373 3.52 -14.89 -2.61
C SER A 373 2.29 -14.94 -1.71
N PRO A 374 1.52 -16.04 -1.68
CA PRO A 374 0.40 -16.15 -0.74
C PRO A 374 0.86 -16.02 0.73
N LEU A 375 2.15 -16.29 0.99
CA LEU A 375 2.76 -16.11 2.31
C LEU A 375 2.87 -14.63 2.70
N GLN A 376 3.24 -13.76 1.75
CA GLN A 376 3.34 -12.31 1.96
C GLN A 376 1.97 -11.71 2.25
N GLU A 377 0.91 -12.17 1.57
CA GLU A 377 -0.48 -11.75 1.85
C GLU A 377 -0.91 -12.14 3.27
N LEU A 378 -0.45 -13.30 3.77
CA LEU A 378 -0.72 -13.78 5.11
C LEU A 378 0.24 -13.22 6.17
N GLY A 379 1.20 -12.37 5.80
CA GLY A 379 2.10 -11.70 6.76
C GLY A 379 3.00 -12.63 7.54
N TYR A 380 3.48 -13.72 6.94
CA TYR A 380 4.26 -14.76 7.63
C TYR A 380 5.44 -14.21 8.46
N ILE A 381 6.03 -13.09 8.03
CA ILE A 381 7.16 -12.39 8.67
C ILE A 381 6.77 -11.63 9.95
N PHE A 382 5.49 -11.43 10.23
CA PHE A 382 5.02 -10.63 11.38
C PHE A 382 4.67 -11.46 12.60
N TRP A 383 4.43 -12.75 12.44
CA TRP A 383 3.86 -13.59 13.50
C TRP A 383 4.92 -14.10 14.48
N ASP A 384 4.55 -14.17 15.75
CA ASP A 384 5.39 -14.74 16.80
C ASP A 384 5.42 -16.26 16.70
N SER A 385 6.51 -16.86 17.18
CA SER A 385 6.73 -18.30 17.29
C SER A 385 5.58 -19.05 17.97
N SER A 386 4.88 -18.40 18.91
CA SER A 386 3.71 -18.96 19.60
C SER A 386 2.54 -19.25 18.63
N ARG A 387 2.35 -18.42 17.60
CA ARG A 387 1.31 -18.63 16.58
C ARG A 387 1.60 -19.84 15.72
N PHE A 388 2.85 -20.05 15.33
CA PHE A 388 3.27 -21.25 14.59
C PHE A 388 3.07 -22.52 15.42
N ARG A 389 3.39 -22.46 16.73
CA ARG A 389 3.21 -23.59 17.66
C ARG A 389 1.73 -23.98 17.88
N SER A 390 0.78 -23.08 17.61
CA SER A 390 -0.66 -23.39 17.68
C SER A 390 -1.15 -24.33 16.56
N GLY A 391 -0.34 -24.56 15.52
CA GLY A 391 -0.63 -25.46 14.40
C GLY A 391 -1.51 -24.84 13.30
N LEU A 392 -2.52 -24.04 13.65
CA LEU A 392 -3.44 -23.46 12.66
C LEU A 392 -2.76 -22.48 11.69
N VAL A 393 -1.91 -21.60 12.25
CA VAL A 393 -1.18 -20.59 11.46
C VAL A 393 -0.12 -21.27 10.60
N ASP A 394 0.65 -22.21 11.15
CA ASP A 394 1.65 -22.98 10.39
C ASP A 394 0.98 -23.77 9.25
N GLU A 395 -0.13 -24.48 9.51
CA GLU A 395 -0.84 -25.24 8.48
C GLU A 395 -1.31 -24.35 7.33
N LYS A 396 -1.84 -23.15 7.65
CA LYS A 396 -2.27 -22.18 6.64
C LYS A 396 -1.10 -21.64 5.82
N LEU A 397 0.00 -21.27 6.48
CA LEU A 397 1.19 -20.80 5.79
C LEU A 397 1.81 -21.89 4.92
N ARG A 398 1.87 -23.14 5.41
CA ARG A 398 2.31 -24.32 4.63
C ARG A 398 1.44 -24.52 3.39
N LYS A 399 0.11 -24.47 3.54
CA LYS A 399 -0.84 -24.56 2.41
C LYS A 399 -0.65 -23.42 1.42
N ALA A 400 -0.46 -22.20 1.92
CA ALA A 400 -0.22 -21.01 1.11
C ALA A 400 1.10 -21.10 0.32
N GLY A 401 2.18 -21.56 0.97
CA GLY A 401 3.48 -21.80 0.33
C GLY A 401 3.44 -22.93 -0.70
N ALA A 402 2.62 -23.96 -0.48
CA ALA A 402 2.42 -25.09 -1.38
C ALA A 402 1.49 -24.79 -2.57
N MET A 403 0.87 -23.61 -2.63
CA MET A 403 -0.04 -23.22 -3.71
C MET A 403 0.67 -23.27 -5.07
N SER A 404 0.08 -23.99 -6.03
CA SER A 404 0.61 -24.17 -7.38
C SER A 404 0.59 -22.85 -8.18
N SER A 405 1.39 -22.79 -9.25
CA SER A 405 1.42 -21.61 -10.12
C SER A 405 0.05 -21.30 -10.75
N GLU A 406 -0.73 -22.32 -11.10
CA GLU A 406 -2.08 -22.13 -11.68
C GLU A 406 -3.10 -21.61 -10.65
N GLU A 407 -3.03 -22.08 -9.40
CA GLU A 407 -3.85 -21.53 -8.31
C GLU A 407 -3.50 -20.06 -8.03
N ARG A 408 -2.20 -19.72 -8.02
CA ARG A 408 -1.74 -18.32 -7.87
C ARG A 408 -2.23 -17.44 -9.02
N LYS A 409 -2.08 -17.90 -10.26
CA LYS A 409 -2.60 -17.19 -11.45
C LYS A 409 -4.10 -16.94 -11.34
N THR A 410 -4.86 -17.97 -10.99
CA THR A 410 -6.32 -17.86 -10.86
C THR A 410 -6.71 -16.86 -9.78
N ARG A 411 -5.96 -16.81 -8.69
CA ARG A 411 -6.26 -15.94 -7.54
C ARG A 411 -5.80 -14.50 -7.72
N PHE A 412 -4.61 -14.28 -8.28
CA PHE A 412 -3.96 -12.96 -8.28
C PHE A 412 -3.77 -12.35 -9.68
N SER A 413 -3.77 -13.15 -10.75
CA SER A 413 -3.50 -12.61 -12.09
C SER A 413 -4.73 -11.89 -12.65
N ARG A 414 -4.63 -10.58 -12.77
CA ARG A 414 -5.64 -9.76 -13.48
C ARG A 414 -5.52 -9.87 -15.00
N ARG A 415 -4.35 -10.26 -15.51
CA ARG A 415 -4.07 -10.45 -16.94
C ARG A 415 -4.86 -11.61 -17.54
N GLY A 416 -5.18 -12.63 -16.74
CA GLY A 416 -5.95 -13.79 -17.18
C GLY A 416 -7.46 -13.57 -17.26
N LYS A 417 -7.98 -12.46 -16.74
CA LYS A 417 -9.41 -12.11 -16.87
C LYS A 417 -9.70 -11.62 -18.29
N GLU A 418 -10.89 -11.92 -18.80
CA GLU A 418 -11.39 -11.41 -20.09
C GLU A 418 -11.32 -9.88 -20.11
N THR A 419 -10.76 -9.30 -21.18
CA THR A 419 -10.61 -7.84 -21.27
C THR A 419 -11.95 -7.16 -21.53
N PHE A 420 -12.06 -5.88 -21.18
CA PHE A 420 -13.27 -5.09 -21.43
C PHE A 420 -13.67 -5.07 -22.92
N GLU A 421 -12.68 -4.98 -23.82
CA GLU A 421 -12.91 -4.99 -25.27
C GLU A 421 -13.31 -6.36 -25.81
N GLU A 422 -12.85 -7.46 -25.18
CA GLU A 422 -13.31 -8.81 -25.48
C GLU A 422 -14.74 -9.05 -24.98
N LEU A 423 -15.04 -8.62 -23.75
CA LEU A 423 -16.35 -8.77 -23.13
C LEU A 423 -17.46 -8.12 -23.97
N PHE A 424 -17.18 -6.95 -24.55
CA PHE A 424 -18.13 -6.21 -25.41
C PHE A 424 -17.84 -6.35 -26.91
N LYS A 425 -17.07 -7.37 -27.30
CA LYS A 425 -16.74 -7.62 -28.71
C LYS A 425 -18.01 -7.87 -29.52
N GLY A 426 -18.21 -7.01 -30.53
CA GLY A 426 -19.35 -7.12 -31.43
C GLY A 426 -20.59 -6.34 -30.99
N TYR A 427 -20.51 -5.57 -29.91
CA TYR A 427 -21.50 -4.56 -29.57
C TYR A 427 -21.07 -3.16 -30.04
N MET A 428 -22.05 -2.26 -30.17
CA MET A 428 -21.81 -0.84 -30.47
C MET A 428 -22.45 0.05 -29.40
N ILE A 429 -21.92 1.26 -29.26
CA ILE A 429 -22.42 2.28 -28.32
C ILE A 429 -22.57 3.63 -29.04
N PRO A 430 -23.61 4.42 -28.76
CA PRO A 430 -23.70 5.79 -29.25
C PRO A 430 -22.50 6.64 -28.81
N GLY A 431 -21.96 7.48 -29.70
CA GLY A 431 -20.79 8.30 -29.43
C GLY A 431 -20.98 9.26 -28.25
N SER A 432 -22.20 9.78 -28.06
CA SER A 432 -22.56 10.58 -26.89
C SER A 432 -22.45 9.80 -25.57
N GLU A 433 -22.84 8.52 -25.58
CA GLU A 433 -22.71 7.63 -24.42
C GLU A 433 -21.25 7.27 -24.18
N LEU A 434 -20.45 7.04 -25.23
CA LEU A 434 -19.01 6.83 -25.07
C LEU A 434 -18.33 8.04 -24.42
N THR A 435 -18.63 9.27 -24.87
CA THR A 435 -18.10 10.49 -24.25
C THR A 435 -18.57 10.64 -22.80
N ARG A 436 -19.81 10.25 -22.49
CA ARG A 436 -20.31 10.23 -21.10
C ARG A 436 -19.51 9.24 -20.24
N LEU A 437 -19.24 8.04 -20.74
CA LEU A 437 -18.44 7.03 -20.06
C LEU A 437 -17.00 7.48 -19.86
N GLU A 438 -16.38 8.09 -20.87
CA GLU A 438 -15.04 8.68 -20.75
C GLU A 438 -14.97 9.75 -19.66
N SER A 439 -16.03 10.55 -19.50
CA SER A 439 -16.11 11.55 -18.43
C SER A 439 -16.31 10.91 -17.04
N GLN A 440 -17.02 9.78 -16.96
CA GLN A 440 -17.38 9.13 -15.69
C GLN A 440 -16.36 8.11 -15.20
N PHE A 441 -15.65 7.43 -16.10
CA PHE A 441 -14.74 6.33 -15.79
C PHE A 441 -13.33 6.54 -16.34
N GLY A 442 -13.18 7.39 -17.36
CA GLY A 442 -11.88 7.63 -17.96
C GLY A 442 -10.95 8.46 -17.08
N TYR A 443 -9.64 8.40 -17.33
CA TYR A 443 -8.66 9.13 -16.54
C TYR A 443 -8.91 10.64 -16.54
N ILE A 444 -8.56 11.29 -15.43
CA ILE A 444 -8.72 12.73 -15.23
C ILE A 444 -7.40 13.39 -15.58
N ARG A 445 -7.35 14.11 -16.72
CA ARG A 445 -6.19 14.91 -17.11
C ARG A 445 -5.89 15.96 -16.03
N ARG A 446 -4.68 15.93 -15.51
CA ARG A 446 -4.18 17.01 -14.64
C ARG A 446 -3.94 18.26 -15.48
N PRO A 447 -4.31 19.46 -15.00
CA PRO A 447 -3.97 20.70 -15.68
C PRO A 447 -2.45 20.86 -15.74
N ILE A 448 -1.92 21.24 -16.90
CA ILE A 448 -0.51 21.60 -17.06
C ILE A 448 -0.30 22.88 -16.24
N PRO A 449 0.62 22.92 -15.26
CA PRO A 449 0.97 24.18 -14.61
C PRO A 449 1.53 25.13 -15.68
N ASP A 450 0.89 26.29 -15.87
CA ASP A 450 1.34 27.31 -16.82
C ASP A 450 2.81 27.66 -16.54
N GLU A 451 3.68 27.51 -17.53
CA GLU A 451 5.09 27.96 -17.49
C GLU A 451 5.22 29.50 -17.52
N SER A 452 4.48 30.19 -16.66
CA SER A 452 4.62 31.63 -16.47
C SER A 452 4.70 31.99 -14.98
N GLY A 453 5.93 31.95 -14.48
CA GLY A 453 6.38 32.54 -13.22
C GLY A 453 7.78 33.09 -13.37
#